data_AF-A0A9D6VE69-F1
#
_entry.id   AF-A0A9D6VE69-F1
#
_cell.length_a   1.000
_cell.length_b   1.000
_cell.length_c   1.000
_cell.angle_alpha   90.00
_cell.angle_beta   90.00
_cell.angle_gamma   90.00
#
_symmetry.space_group_name_H-M   'P 1'
#
loop_
_entity.id
_entity.type
_entity.pdbx_description
1 polymer ?
#
loop_
_entity_poly.entity_id
_entity_poly.type
_entity_poly.pdbx_seq_one_letter_code
_entity_poly.pdbx_strand_id
1 'polypeptide(L)'
;ARELQIKMAQGAKPGEGGQLPGHKVDENIARFRYATPGVQLISPPPHHDIYSIEDLAQLIFDLKNSNPDAGVSVKLVAEVGVGTVAAGVAKAHADKVLISGDSGGTGASPLSSIKYAGIPWELGLAETHQTLVLNDLRGRIRVETDGQMKTGRDVVIATLLGAEEYGFATAPLIVEGCIMMRKCHLNTCPVGIATQDPELRKKFNGKPEHIVNYLFFVAEEARQLMAKLGFRTINEMVGCVDKLKITTAVDHWKAKGLDLTPLLTAPDVPVDVPRYCVQKQDHGLADILDNKLVELCKIAIEKGEKVTLDLPIRNINRTTGTVLSSKIAKTYGPDGLPEDTISIKFSGSAGQSFGAFLAKGITLTLEGESNDYIGKGLSGGKIIVFPPKNIL
;
A
#
# COMPACT_ATOMS: atom_id res chain seq x y z
N ALA A 1 8.42 2.47 -9.40
CA ALA A 1 8.57 1.83 -8.07
C ALA A 1 8.46 0.32 -8.21
N ARG A 2 9.01 -0.46 -7.26
CA ARG A 2 8.85 -1.93 -7.22
C ARG A 2 7.58 -2.38 -6.50
N GLU A 3 7.02 -1.54 -5.63
CA GLU A 3 5.78 -1.78 -4.92
C GLU A 3 4.95 -0.49 -4.88
N LEU A 4 3.62 -0.64 -4.90
CA LEU A 4 2.62 0.40 -4.72
C LEU A 4 1.74 0.02 -3.52
N GLN A 5 1.72 0.84 -2.47
CA GLN A 5 0.94 0.56 -1.27
C GLN A 5 -0.37 1.34 -1.24
N ILE A 6 -1.50 0.65 -1.28
CA ILE A 6 -2.83 1.18 -0.97
C ILE A 6 -2.93 1.28 0.54
N LYS A 7 -2.93 2.52 1.04
CA LYS A 7 -3.04 2.81 2.47
C LYS A 7 -4.50 2.97 2.87
N MET A 8 -5.13 1.90 3.37
CA MET A 8 -6.50 2.00 3.90
C MET A 8 -6.50 2.76 5.23
N ALA A 9 -5.54 2.46 6.10
CA ALA A 9 -5.49 3.02 7.44
C ALA A 9 -4.07 3.09 8.01
N GLN A 10 -3.93 3.64 9.21
CA GLN A 10 -2.71 3.59 10.03
C GLN A 10 -3.04 3.44 11.51
N GLY A 11 -2.21 2.73 12.27
CA GLY A 11 -2.49 2.39 13.68
C GLY A 11 -2.83 3.59 14.57
N ALA A 12 -2.14 4.72 14.38
CA ALA A 12 -2.34 5.91 15.21
C ALA A 12 -3.70 6.62 15.05
N LYS A 13 -4.42 6.34 13.96
CA LYS A 13 -5.74 6.92 13.63
C LYS A 13 -6.42 6.11 12.51
N PRO A 14 -6.95 4.93 12.84
CA PRO A 14 -7.42 3.99 11.82
C PRO A 14 -8.63 4.51 11.02
N GLY A 15 -9.56 5.20 11.69
CA GLY A 15 -10.79 5.73 11.07
C GLY A 15 -10.65 7.13 10.43
N GLU A 16 -9.43 7.62 10.21
CA GLU A 16 -9.20 9.00 9.75
C GLU A 16 -8.11 9.11 8.67
N GLY A 17 -8.13 10.24 7.97
CA GLY A 17 -7.13 10.59 6.96
C GLY A 17 -5.81 11.14 7.50
N GLY A 18 -4.87 11.32 6.57
CA GLY A 18 -3.63 12.05 6.80
C GLY A 18 -3.86 13.48 7.28
N GLN A 19 -2.95 13.99 8.11
CA GLN A 19 -3.00 15.37 8.60
C GLN A 19 -1.61 15.98 8.48
N LEU A 20 -1.52 17.12 7.80
CA LEU A 20 -0.34 17.96 7.74
C LEU A 20 -0.73 19.40 8.12
N PRO A 21 -0.31 19.89 9.29
CA PRO A 21 -0.60 21.27 9.71
C PRO A 21 -0.12 22.30 8.68
N GLY A 22 -0.89 23.37 8.47
CA GLY A 22 -0.63 24.34 7.42
C GLY A 22 0.73 25.03 7.52
N HIS A 23 1.21 25.29 8.73
CA HIS A 23 2.54 25.85 8.99
C HIS A 23 3.69 24.86 8.69
N LYS A 24 3.39 23.64 8.26
CA LYS A 24 4.35 22.67 7.71
C LYS A 24 4.19 22.50 6.20
N VAL A 25 3.30 23.23 5.55
CA VAL A 25 3.09 23.21 4.10
C VAL A 25 3.87 24.38 3.51
N ASP A 26 5.18 24.18 3.36
CA ASP A 26 6.04 25.14 2.68
C ASP A 26 5.83 25.10 1.16
N GLU A 27 6.50 25.98 0.42
CA GLU A 27 6.37 26.07 -1.04
C GLU A 27 6.76 24.76 -1.75
N ASN A 28 7.75 24.04 -1.22
CA ASN A 28 8.19 22.77 -1.80
C ASN A 28 7.12 21.69 -1.64
N ILE A 29 6.57 21.54 -0.44
CA ILE A 29 5.49 20.59 -0.15
C ILE A 29 4.24 20.94 -0.94
N ALA A 30 3.87 22.22 -0.97
CA ALA A 30 2.74 22.72 -1.74
C ALA A 30 2.89 22.34 -3.22
N ARG A 31 4.07 22.60 -3.81
CA ARG A 31 4.38 22.25 -5.20
C ARG A 31 4.29 20.74 -5.45
N PHE A 32 4.88 19.90 -4.59
CA PHE A 32 4.85 18.45 -4.77
C PHE A 32 3.45 17.84 -4.59
N ARG A 33 2.56 18.52 -3.88
CA ARG A 33 1.20 18.05 -3.59
C ARG A 33 0.12 18.73 -4.42
N TYR A 34 0.49 19.63 -5.32
CA TYR A 34 -0.45 20.48 -6.06
C TYR A 34 -1.44 21.19 -5.12
N ALA A 35 -0.90 21.70 -4.00
CA ALA A 35 -1.64 22.33 -2.92
C ALA A 35 -1.22 23.80 -2.76
N THR A 36 -1.96 24.54 -1.92
CA THR A 36 -1.66 25.94 -1.60
C THR A 36 -0.68 26.02 -0.41
N PRO A 37 0.43 26.77 -0.51
CA PRO A 37 1.34 27.00 0.62
C PRO A 37 0.61 27.54 1.86
N GLY A 38 0.99 27.07 3.05
CA GLY A 38 0.42 27.49 4.32
C GLY A 38 -0.97 26.91 4.65
N VAL A 39 -1.66 26.27 3.70
CA VAL A 39 -2.99 25.69 3.91
C VAL A 39 -2.88 24.30 4.52
N GLN A 40 -3.65 24.04 5.58
CA GLN A 40 -3.67 22.75 6.24
C GLN A 40 -4.23 21.67 5.31
N LEU A 41 -3.56 20.51 5.26
CA LEU A 41 -3.99 19.36 4.47
C LEU A 41 -4.55 18.29 5.39
N ILE A 42 -5.87 18.14 5.39
CA ILE A 42 -6.58 17.02 6.00
C ILE A 42 -7.09 16.17 4.85
N SER A 43 -6.57 14.95 4.74
CA SER A 43 -7.04 14.01 3.72
C SER A 43 -8.44 13.52 4.09
N PRO A 44 -9.30 13.26 3.09
CA PRO A 44 -10.53 12.51 3.31
C PRO A 44 -10.23 11.19 4.06
N PRO A 45 -11.07 10.77 5.02
CA PRO A 45 -10.89 9.49 5.68
C PRO A 45 -10.94 8.29 4.73
N PRO A 46 -11.93 8.17 3.81
CA PRO A 46 -11.92 7.09 2.84
C PRO A 46 -11.15 7.46 1.56
N HIS A 47 -10.70 6.42 0.84
CA HIS A 47 -10.43 6.55 -0.58
C HIS A 47 -11.77 6.67 -1.31
N HIS A 48 -11.96 7.73 -2.10
CA HIS A 48 -13.23 7.98 -2.79
C HIS A 48 -13.51 7.02 -3.97
N ASP A 49 -12.55 6.16 -4.26
CA ASP A 49 -12.57 5.09 -5.24
C ASP A 49 -12.53 3.69 -4.59
N ILE A 50 -12.80 3.60 -3.28
CA ILE A 50 -12.90 2.34 -2.55
C ILE A 50 -14.05 2.41 -1.54
N TYR A 51 -15.24 1.95 -1.93
CA TYR A 51 -16.40 1.83 -1.03
C TYR A 51 -16.77 0.38 -0.72
N SER A 52 -16.15 -0.57 -1.41
CA SER A 52 -16.37 -2.01 -1.26
C SER A 52 -15.10 -2.81 -1.57
N ILE A 53 -15.17 -4.13 -1.44
CA ILE A 53 -14.02 -5.00 -1.74
C ILE A 53 -13.77 -5.10 -3.24
N GLU A 54 -14.82 -5.00 -4.05
CA GLU A 54 -14.75 -4.96 -5.51
C GLU A 54 -14.12 -3.67 -6.03
N ASP A 55 -14.35 -2.54 -5.35
CA ASP A 55 -13.67 -1.27 -5.67
C ASP A 55 -12.18 -1.35 -5.33
N LEU A 56 -11.82 -2.00 -4.21
CA LEU A 56 -10.41 -2.27 -3.89
C LEU A 56 -9.76 -3.14 -4.98
N ALA A 57 -10.45 -4.19 -5.43
CA ALA A 57 -9.98 -5.02 -6.54
C ALA A 57 -9.81 -4.20 -7.83
N GLN A 58 -10.72 -3.26 -8.10
CA GLN A 58 -10.59 -2.34 -9.22
C GLN A 58 -9.37 -1.43 -9.09
N LEU A 59 -9.10 -0.84 -7.92
CA LEU A 59 -7.89 -0.03 -7.71
C LEU A 59 -6.61 -0.88 -7.84
N ILE A 60 -6.57 -2.09 -7.30
CA ILE A 60 -5.44 -3.00 -7.48
C ILE A 60 -5.20 -3.25 -8.98
N PHE A 61 -6.27 -3.53 -9.73
CA PHE A 61 -6.21 -3.69 -11.18
C PHE A 61 -5.71 -2.41 -11.87
N ASP A 62 -6.19 -1.23 -11.49
CA ASP A 62 -5.73 0.07 -12.02
C ASP A 62 -4.23 0.28 -11.81
N LEU A 63 -3.73 -0.01 -10.60
CA LEU A 63 -2.32 0.12 -10.24
C LEU A 63 -1.46 -0.86 -11.02
N LYS A 64 -1.91 -2.11 -11.19
CA LYS A 64 -1.22 -3.12 -12.01
C LYS A 64 -1.19 -2.76 -13.49
N ASN A 65 -2.23 -2.13 -14.02
CA ASN A 65 -2.21 -1.59 -15.39
C ASN A 65 -1.26 -0.37 -15.50
N SER A 66 -1.21 0.50 -14.48
CA SER A 66 -0.30 1.66 -14.47
C SER A 66 1.17 1.28 -14.32
N ASN A 67 1.46 0.15 -13.66
CA ASN A 67 2.81 -0.39 -13.53
C ASN A 67 2.78 -1.93 -13.36
N PRO A 68 2.82 -2.68 -14.47
CA PRO A 68 2.75 -4.15 -14.45
C PRO A 68 3.85 -4.83 -13.62
N ASP A 69 5.00 -4.17 -13.49
CA ASP A 69 6.18 -4.70 -12.79
C ASP A 69 6.14 -4.50 -11.27
N ALA A 70 5.23 -3.67 -10.75
CA ALA A 70 5.12 -3.41 -9.32
C ALA A 70 4.22 -4.43 -8.62
N GLY A 71 4.60 -4.83 -7.40
CA GLY A 71 3.67 -5.46 -6.46
C GLY A 71 2.68 -4.43 -5.90
N VAL A 72 1.50 -4.88 -5.52
CA VAL A 72 0.50 -4.05 -4.84
C VAL A 72 0.30 -4.54 -3.41
N SER A 73 0.54 -3.66 -2.43
CA SER A 73 0.34 -3.95 -1.02
C SER A 73 -0.86 -3.18 -0.45
N VAL A 74 -1.61 -3.78 0.46
CA VAL A 74 -2.74 -3.13 1.15
C VAL A 74 -2.41 -3.00 2.63
N LYS A 75 -2.32 -1.77 3.12
CA LYS A 75 -2.06 -1.47 4.53
C LYS A 75 -3.36 -1.34 5.30
N LEU A 76 -3.61 -2.32 6.16
CA LEU A 76 -4.71 -2.38 7.13
C LEU A 76 -4.18 -2.07 8.54
N VAL A 77 -5.12 -1.90 9.47
CA VAL A 77 -4.82 -1.81 10.91
C VAL A 77 -5.44 -3.01 11.60
N ALA A 78 -4.74 -3.54 12.60
CA ALA A 78 -5.26 -4.59 13.45
C ALA A 78 -6.54 -4.10 14.14
N GLU A 79 -7.60 -4.88 13.97
CA GLU A 79 -8.86 -4.83 14.69
C GLU A 79 -9.50 -6.22 14.61
N VAL A 80 -10.51 -6.48 15.45
CA VAL A 80 -11.26 -7.74 15.39
C VAL A 80 -11.96 -7.84 14.03
N GLY A 81 -11.74 -8.94 13.31
CA GLY A 81 -12.32 -9.15 11.98
C GLY A 81 -11.38 -8.79 10.82
N VAL A 82 -10.19 -8.24 11.10
CA VAL A 82 -9.20 -7.90 10.07
C VAL A 82 -8.77 -9.11 9.23
N GLY A 83 -8.81 -10.33 9.79
CA GLY A 83 -8.48 -11.54 9.03
C GLY A 83 -9.48 -11.82 7.92
N THR A 84 -10.77 -11.52 8.14
CA THR A 84 -11.81 -11.63 7.09
C THR A 84 -11.57 -10.61 5.99
N VAL A 85 -11.22 -9.38 6.35
CA VAL A 85 -10.87 -8.33 5.38
C VAL A 85 -9.62 -8.73 4.59
N ALA A 86 -8.60 -9.27 5.24
CA ALA A 86 -7.37 -9.74 4.59
C ALA A 86 -7.64 -10.89 3.60
N ALA A 87 -8.59 -11.78 3.89
CA ALA A 87 -9.03 -12.80 2.93
C ALA A 87 -9.68 -12.16 1.69
N GLY A 88 -10.49 -11.10 1.88
CA GLY A 88 -11.00 -10.28 0.78
C GLY A 88 -9.88 -9.64 -0.04
N VAL A 89 -8.89 -9.02 0.63
CA VAL A 89 -7.71 -8.41 0.00
C VAL A 89 -6.94 -9.42 -0.86
N ALA A 90 -6.75 -10.64 -0.36
CA ALA A 90 -6.08 -11.70 -1.10
C ALA A 90 -6.89 -12.17 -2.32
N LYS A 91 -8.22 -12.15 -2.25
CA LYS A 91 -9.12 -12.44 -3.39
C LYS A 91 -9.22 -11.27 -4.37
N ALA A 92 -8.99 -10.05 -3.90
CA ALA A 92 -8.85 -8.85 -4.72
C ALA A 92 -7.49 -8.74 -5.43
N HIS A 93 -6.67 -9.80 -5.39
CA HIS A 93 -5.38 -9.93 -6.08
C HIS A 93 -4.24 -9.06 -5.53
N ALA A 94 -4.32 -8.58 -4.29
CA ALA A 94 -3.16 -7.92 -3.68
C ALA A 94 -1.98 -8.91 -3.52
N ASP A 95 -0.76 -8.45 -3.78
CA ASP A 95 0.47 -9.25 -3.63
C ASP A 95 0.91 -9.32 -2.15
N LYS A 96 0.53 -8.31 -1.36
CA LYS A 96 0.87 -8.21 0.07
C LYS A 96 -0.22 -7.54 0.89
N VAL A 97 -0.40 -7.99 2.13
CA VAL A 97 -1.20 -7.31 3.15
C VAL A 97 -0.29 -6.92 4.32
N LEU A 98 -0.38 -5.67 4.76
CA LEU A 98 0.32 -5.16 5.93
C LEU A 98 -0.68 -4.97 7.07
N ILE A 99 -0.43 -5.60 8.22
CA ILE A 99 -1.22 -5.44 9.45
C ILE A 99 -0.47 -4.54 10.43
N SER A 100 -0.91 -3.29 10.54
CA SER A 100 -0.37 -2.32 11.49
C SER A 100 -1.00 -2.40 12.87
N GLY A 101 -0.21 -2.42 13.93
CA GLY A 101 -0.70 -2.31 15.30
C GLY A 101 -1.09 -0.88 15.70
N ASP A 102 -1.94 -0.76 16.72
CA ASP A 102 -2.38 0.48 17.38
C ASP A 102 -1.24 1.44 17.73
N SER A 103 -0.11 0.88 18.16
CA SER A 103 1.04 1.64 18.68
C SER A 103 1.88 2.35 17.60
N GLY A 104 1.49 2.24 16.32
CA GLY A 104 2.15 2.91 15.20
C GLY A 104 2.41 4.41 15.41
N GLY A 105 3.54 4.91 14.93
CA GLY A 105 3.89 6.33 15.04
C GLY A 105 3.04 7.24 14.15
N THR A 106 2.97 8.53 14.49
CA THR A 106 2.35 9.56 13.65
C THR A 106 2.99 10.93 13.85
N GLY A 107 3.02 11.74 12.79
CA GLY A 107 3.46 13.14 12.86
C GLY A 107 2.39 14.07 13.42
N ALA A 108 1.11 13.78 13.18
CA ALA A 108 -0.04 14.55 13.64
C ALA A 108 -1.31 13.68 13.64
N SER A 109 -2.01 13.67 14.77
CA SER A 109 -3.25 12.90 14.98
C SER A 109 -3.97 13.38 16.24
N PRO A 110 -5.31 13.26 16.33
CA PRO A 110 -6.02 13.45 17.58
C PRO A 110 -5.49 12.51 18.67
N LEU A 111 -5.41 13.02 19.90
CA LEU A 111 -4.95 12.23 21.05
C LEU A 111 -5.89 11.07 21.36
N SER A 112 -7.20 11.27 21.14
CA SER A 112 -8.22 10.23 21.28
C SER A 112 -7.89 9.02 20.41
N SER A 113 -7.62 9.23 19.13
CA SER A 113 -7.34 8.17 18.16
C SER A 113 -6.05 7.43 18.50
N ILE A 114 -5.00 8.14 18.93
CA ILE A 114 -3.73 7.53 19.39
C ILE A 114 -3.94 6.62 20.61
N LYS A 115 -4.91 6.94 21.47
CA LYS A 115 -5.10 6.25 22.76
C LYS A 115 -6.16 5.16 22.74
N TYR A 116 -7.12 5.25 21.83
CA TYR A 116 -8.37 4.49 21.92
C TYR A 116 -8.80 3.81 20.61
N ALA A 117 -8.00 3.88 19.53
CA ALA A 117 -8.34 3.24 18.26
C ALA A 117 -7.26 2.24 17.80
N GLY A 118 -7.71 1.10 17.28
CA GLY A 118 -6.85 -0.03 16.89
C GLY A 118 -6.56 -1.00 18.05
N ILE A 119 -5.99 -2.15 17.74
CA ILE A 119 -5.51 -3.15 18.71
C ILE A 119 -4.05 -3.53 18.44
N PRO A 120 -3.38 -4.26 19.35
CA PRO A 120 -2.01 -4.74 19.13
C PRO A 120 -1.88 -5.57 17.86
N TRP A 121 -0.73 -5.43 17.18
CA TRP A 121 -0.48 -6.13 15.92
C TRP A 121 -0.45 -7.64 16.10
N GLU A 122 -0.08 -8.15 17.27
CA GLU A 122 -0.05 -9.58 17.58
C GLU A 122 -1.41 -10.23 17.32
N LEU A 123 -2.49 -9.59 17.80
CA LEU A 123 -3.86 -10.09 17.64
C LEU A 123 -4.28 -10.09 16.16
N GLY A 124 -4.13 -8.95 15.48
CA GLY A 124 -4.54 -8.83 14.08
C GLY A 124 -3.70 -9.69 13.13
N LEU A 125 -2.40 -9.84 13.42
CA LEU A 125 -1.49 -10.66 12.64
C LEU A 125 -1.84 -12.15 12.74
N ALA A 126 -2.06 -12.66 13.95
CA ALA A 126 -2.45 -14.04 14.14
C ALA A 126 -3.82 -14.34 13.51
N GLU A 127 -4.81 -13.46 13.71
CA GLU A 127 -6.13 -13.61 13.08
C GLU A 127 -6.02 -13.64 11.54
N THR A 128 -5.20 -12.75 10.98
CA THR A 128 -4.92 -12.69 9.54
C THR A 128 -4.27 -13.97 9.04
N HIS A 129 -3.21 -14.42 9.71
CA HIS A 129 -2.51 -15.65 9.35
C HIS A 129 -3.45 -16.86 9.39
N GLN A 130 -4.15 -17.04 10.50
CA GLN A 130 -5.09 -18.15 10.70
C GLN A 130 -6.19 -18.14 9.63
N THR A 131 -6.82 -16.99 9.39
CA THR A 131 -7.92 -16.87 8.41
C THR A 131 -7.44 -17.16 6.99
N LEU A 132 -6.27 -16.66 6.60
CA LEU A 132 -5.72 -16.90 5.27
C LEU A 132 -5.34 -18.37 5.05
N VAL A 133 -4.83 -19.05 6.08
CA VAL A 133 -4.50 -20.48 6.01
C VAL A 133 -5.78 -21.32 5.93
N LEU A 134 -6.77 -21.04 6.78
CA LEU A 134 -8.06 -21.75 6.80
C LEU A 134 -8.83 -21.66 5.47
N ASN A 135 -8.59 -20.60 4.68
CA ASN A 135 -9.25 -20.37 3.39
C ASN A 135 -8.36 -20.75 2.18
N ASP A 136 -7.19 -21.37 2.39
CA ASP A 136 -6.22 -21.68 1.32
C ASP A 136 -5.84 -20.46 0.46
N LEU A 137 -5.68 -19.29 1.11
CA LEU A 137 -5.28 -18.04 0.46
C LEU A 137 -3.84 -17.65 0.83
N ARG A 138 -3.31 -18.21 1.92
CA ARG A 138 -2.02 -17.81 2.50
C ARG A 138 -0.83 -17.99 1.54
N GLY A 139 -0.90 -18.97 0.65
CA GLY A 139 0.11 -19.23 -0.38
C GLY A 139 0.24 -18.13 -1.43
N ARG A 140 -0.73 -17.20 -1.54
CA ARG A 140 -0.87 -16.26 -2.65
C ARG A 140 -0.56 -14.81 -2.30
N ILE A 141 -0.40 -14.52 -1.02
CA ILE A 141 -0.22 -13.16 -0.50
C ILE A 141 0.87 -13.14 0.57
N ARG A 142 1.76 -12.15 0.51
CA ARG A 142 2.72 -11.91 1.60
C ARG A 142 2.05 -11.21 2.76
N VAL A 143 2.43 -11.56 3.99
CA VAL A 143 1.94 -10.87 5.19
C VAL A 143 3.07 -10.07 5.82
N GLU A 144 2.87 -8.75 5.92
CA GLU A 144 3.76 -7.81 6.61
C GLU A 144 3.09 -7.34 7.91
N THR A 145 3.89 -6.95 8.89
CA THR A 145 3.37 -6.25 10.06
C THR A 145 4.29 -5.11 10.50
N ASP A 146 3.70 -4.08 11.10
CA ASP A 146 4.42 -2.99 11.76
C ASP A 146 3.71 -2.61 13.06
N GLY A 147 4.38 -1.82 13.91
CA GLY A 147 3.82 -1.37 15.18
C GLY A 147 4.85 -1.40 16.29
N GLN A 148 5.61 -0.31 16.44
CA GLN A 148 6.65 -0.18 17.47
C GLN A 148 7.72 -1.30 17.48
N MET A 149 7.90 -2.02 16.38
CA MET A 149 8.97 -2.99 16.20
C MET A 149 10.33 -2.32 16.35
N LYS A 150 11.20 -2.90 17.17
CA LYS A 150 12.49 -2.34 17.58
C LYS A 150 13.63 -3.34 17.58
N THR A 151 13.33 -4.62 17.82
CA THR A 151 14.32 -5.64 18.16
C THR A 151 14.24 -6.84 17.22
N GLY A 152 15.30 -7.65 17.19
CA GLY A 152 15.28 -8.95 16.52
C GLY A 152 14.29 -9.92 17.18
N ARG A 153 14.01 -9.74 18.48
CA ARG A 153 12.94 -10.49 19.15
C ARG A 153 11.56 -10.17 18.59
N ASP A 154 11.26 -8.91 18.31
CA ASP A 154 9.97 -8.51 17.71
C ASP A 154 9.79 -9.17 16.34
N VAL A 155 10.85 -9.20 15.53
CA VAL A 155 10.87 -9.89 14.23
C VAL A 155 10.55 -11.38 14.39
N VAL A 156 11.23 -12.06 15.32
CA VAL A 156 11.02 -13.50 15.55
C VAL A 156 9.60 -13.80 16.03
N ILE A 157 9.06 -13.01 16.97
CA ILE A 157 7.68 -13.18 17.43
C ILE A 157 6.70 -12.96 16.27
N ALA A 158 6.86 -11.88 15.50
CA ALA A 158 6.02 -11.61 14.33
C ALA A 158 6.08 -12.75 13.30
N THR A 159 7.27 -13.31 13.05
CA THR A 159 7.42 -14.46 12.14
C THR A 159 6.64 -15.67 12.65
N LEU A 160 6.80 -16.02 13.94
CA LEU A 160 6.12 -17.15 14.56
C LEU A 160 4.59 -16.99 14.55
N LEU A 161 4.10 -15.74 14.59
CA LEU A 161 2.67 -15.41 14.43
C LEU A 161 2.19 -15.34 12.97
N GLY A 162 3.09 -15.43 11.99
CA GLY A 162 2.73 -15.61 10.58
C GLY A 162 3.23 -14.55 9.59
N ALA A 163 4.01 -13.56 10.03
CA ALA A 163 4.57 -12.52 9.16
C ALA A 163 5.79 -13.02 8.34
N GLU A 164 6.01 -12.41 7.19
CA GLU A 164 7.16 -12.60 6.30
C GLU A 164 8.01 -11.33 6.14
N GLU A 165 7.39 -10.16 6.32
CA GLU A 165 8.02 -8.85 6.20
C GLU A 165 7.71 -7.99 7.45
N TYR A 166 8.61 -7.05 7.77
CA TYR A 166 8.56 -6.29 9.04
C TYR A 166 8.82 -4.80 8.79
N GLY A 167 7.89 -3.96 9.21
CA GLY A 167 7.98 -2.51 9.08
C GLY A 167 8.60 -1.84 10.31
N PHE A 168 9.67 -1.08 10.10
CA PHE A 168 10.32 -0.26 11.12
C PHE A 168 10.15 1.23 10.82
N ALA A 169 9.69 2.00 11.81
CA ALA A 169 9.50 3.45 11.66
C ALA A 169 10.11 4.25 12.82
N THR A 170 9.56 4.11 14.03
CA THR A 170 10.02 4.92 15.18
C THR A 170 11.47 4.61 15.57
N ALA A 171 11.90 3.35 15.52
CA ALA A 171 13.28 3.00 15.86
C ALA A 171 14.31 3.61 14.87
N PRO A 172 14.15 3.49 13.55
CA PRO A 172 14.97 4.25 12.60
C PRO A 172 14.97 5.75 12.86
N LEU A 173 13.83 6.36 13.19
CA LEU A 173 13.81 7.80 13.53
C LEU A 173 14.65 8.12 14.78
N ILE A 174 14.65 7.25 15.79
CA ILE A 174 15.48 7.40 17.00
C ILE A 174 16.96 7.26 16.66
N VAL A 175 17.31 6.27 15.83
CA VAL A 175 18.67 6.05 15.32
C VAL A 175 19.18 7.27 14.55
N GLU A 176 18.30 7.95 13.82
CA GLU A 176 18.59 9.21 13.13
C GLU A 176 18.61 10.45 14.05
N GLY A 177 18.39 10.28 15.35
CA GLY A 177 18.52 11.33 16.36
C GLY A 177 17.21 11.80 17.00
N CYS A 178 16.08 11.15 16.74
CA CYS A 178 14.82 11.49 17.41
C CYS A 178 14.91 11.25 18.91
N ILE A 179 14.81 12.33 19.69
CA ILE A 179 14.82 12.30 21.17
C ILE A 179 13.42 12.11 21.78
N MET A 180 12.43 11.66 20.98
CA MET A 180 11.07 11.37 21.44
C MET A 180 10.34 12.54 22.13
N MET A 181 10.59 13.78 21.69
CA MET A 181 9.96 14.99 22.25
C MET A 181 8.44 15.11 21.97
N ARG A 182 7.92 14.36 20.98
CA ARG A 182 6.49 14.32 20.59
C ARG A 182 5.88 15.67 20.16
N LYS A 183 6.70 16.58 19.63
CA LYS A 183 6.28 17.87 19.03
C LYS A 183 6.26 17.87 17.50
N CYS A 184 6.12 16.70 16.88
CA CYS A 184 6.22 16.52 15.42
C CYS A 184 5.22 17.39 14.63
N HIS A 185 4.03 17.62 15.18
CA HIS A 185 2.97 18.43 14.59
C HIS A 185 3.21 19.94 14.71
N LEU A 186 4.07 20.38 15.63
CA LEU A 186 4.30 21.80 15.91
C LEU A 186 5.35 22.44 15.00
N ASN A 187 6.00 21.67 14.13
CA ASN A 187 7.11 22.14 13.29
C ASN A 187 8.37 22.58 14.08
N THR A 188 8.45 22.26 15.36
CA THR A 188 9.53 22.71 16.27
C THR A 188 10.46 21.57 16.67
N CYS A 189 10.73 20.63 15.75
CA CYS A 189 11.60 19.49 16.03
C CYS A 189 13.04 19.98 16.30
N PRO A 190 13.61 19.76 17.51
CA PRO A 190 14.90 20.34 17.88
C PRO A 190 16.10 19.70 17.15
N VAL A 191 15.87 18.55 16.52
CA VAL A 191 16.89 17.71 15.86
C VAL A 191 16.68 17.61 14.35
N GLY A 192 15.85 18.50 13.77
CA GLY A 192 15.71 18.61 12.32
C GLY A 192 14.95 17.47 11.61
N ILE A 193 14.37 16.51 12.34
CA ILE A 193 13.67 15.35 11.74
C ILE A 193 12.26 15.72 11.26
N ALA A 194 11.39 16.15 12.17
CA ALA A 194 9.96 16.34 11.90
C ALA A 194 9.60 17.83 11.74
N THR A 195 10.37 18.58 10.97
CA THR A 195 10.20 20.03 10.76
C THR A 195 10.52 20.47 9.33
N GLN A 196 9.86 21.53 8.88
CA GLN A 196 10.13 22.24 7.63
C GLN A 196 10.82 23.58 7.86
N ASP A 197 11.06 23.97 9.12
CA ASP A 197 11.83 25.17 9.46
C ASP A 197 13.29 24.98 8.98
N PRO A 198 13.82 25.87 8.10
CA PRO A 198 15.18 25.74 7.56
C PRO A 198 16.27 25.74 8.63
N GLU A 199 16.13 26.53 9.69
CA GLU A 199 17.12 26.61 10.78
C GLU A 199 17.11 25.37 11.66
N LEU A 200 15.94 24.78 11.88
CA LEU A 200 15.83 23.51 12.61
C LEU A 200 16.30 22.33 11.75
N ARG A 201 16.04 22.34 10.44
CA ARG A 201 16.51 21.28 9.52
C ARG A 201 18.04 21.19 9.45
N LYS A 202 18.75 22.32 9.58
CA LYS A 202 20.23 22.32 9.69
C LYS A 202 20.77 21.53 10.88
N LYS A 203 19.93 21.24 11.89
CA LYS A 203 20.30 20.47 13.08
C LYS A 203 20.21 18.95 12.87
N PHE A 204 19.74 18.50 11.70
CA PHE A 204 19.68 17.08 11.38
C PHE A 204 21.09 16.53 11.13
N ASN A 205 21.51 15.59 11.97
CA ASN A 205 22.83 14.94 11.92
C ASN A 205 22.73 13.42 11.68
N GLY A 206 21.53 12.94 11.31
CA GLY A 206 21.29 11.55 10.96
C GLY A 206 22.05 11.15 9.69
N LYS A 207 22.42 9.87 9.60
CA LYS A 207 23.26 9.36 8.52
C LYS A 207 22.76 7.98 8.09
N PRO A 208 22.72 7.68 6.78
CA PRO A 208 22.27 6.37 6.29
C PRO A 208 22.96 5.19 6.98
N GLU A 209 24.26 5.32 7.30
CA GLU A 209 25.04 4.29 7.97
C GLU A 209 24.48 3.92 9.35
N HIS A 210 23.87 4.87 10.08
CA HIS A 210 23.27 4.58 11.38
C HIS A 210 22.08 3.63 11.24
N ILE A 211 21.20 3.87 10.26
CA ILE A 211 20.06 2.98 9.96
C ILE A 211 20.57 1.61 9.51
N VAL A 212 21.56 1.57 8.62
CA VAL A 212 22.16 0.33 8.13
C VAL A 212 22.69 -0.51 9.31
N ASN A 213 23.48 0.10 10.20
CA ASN A 213 24.03 -0.58 11.37
C ASN A 213 22.93 -1.07 12.32
N TYR A 214 21.90 -0.25 12.58
CA TYR A 214 20.77 -0.65 13.40
C TYR A 214 20.04 -1.88 12.83
N LEU A 215 19.75 -1.90 11.53
CA LEU A 215 19.10 -3.03 10.89
C LEU A 215 19.99 -4.28 10.90
N PHE A 216 21.31 -4.14 10.79
CA PHE A 216 22.24 -5.26 10.98
C PHE A 216 22.19 -5.82 12.41
N PHE A 217 22.10 -4.98 13.44
CA PHE A 217 21.95 -5.45 14.82
C PHE A 217 20.63 -6.20 15.05
N VAL A 218 19.53 -5.66 14.52
CA VAL A 218 18.21 -6.33 14.57
C VAL A 218 18.26 -7.68 13.87
N ALA A 219 18.85 -7.73 12.67
CA ALA A 219 19.00 -8.96 11.91
C ALA A 219 19.89 -9.99 12.62
N GLU A 220 21.00 -9.55 13.24
CA GLU A 220 21.89 -10.44 13.98
C GLU A 220 21.21 -11.02 15.23
N GLU A 221 20.50 -10.19 16.00
CA GLU A 221 19.70 -10.67 17.14
C GLU A 221 18.63 -11.69 16.67
N ALA A 222 17.92 -11.40 15.58
CA ALA A 222 16.94 -12.32 15.01
C ALA A 222 17.59 -13.65 14.62
N ARG A 223 18.74 -13.64 13.94
CA ARG A 223 19.49 -14.86 13.57
C ARG A 223 19.92 -15.67 14.77
N GLN A 224 20.39 -15.03 15.85
CA GLN A 224 20.76 -15.72 17.09
C GLN A 224 19.55 -16.40 17.74
N LEU A 225 18.40 -15.74 17.75
CA LEU A 225 17.15 -16.30 18.27
C LEU A 225 16.62 -17.45 17.39
N MET A 226 16.65 -17.28 16.06
CA MET A 226 16.31 -18.34 15.10
C MET A 226 17.16 -19.59 15.33
N ALA A 227 18.48 -19.42 15.48
CA ALA A 227 19.40 -20.53 15.73
C ALA A 227 19.10 -21.25 17.05
N LYS A 228 18.75 -20.50 18.11
CA LYS A 228 18.32 -21.10 19.40
C LYS A 228 17.03 -21.89 19.29
N LEU A 229 16.12 -21.48 18.40
CA LEU A 229 14.84 -22.17 18.14
C LEU A 229 14.97 -23.32 17.12
N GLY A 230 16.13 -23.45 16.46
CA GLY A 230 16.42 -24.53 15.51
C GLY A 230 16.07 -24.22 14.04
N PHE A 231 15.81 -22.96 13.70
CA PHE A 231 15.47 -22.55 12.33
C PHE A 231 16.69 -22.05 11.55
N ARG A 232 16.76 -22.40 10.26
CA ARG A 232 17.81 -21.93 9.33
C ARG A 232 17.31 -20.80 8.43
N THR A 233 16.03 -20.79 8.12
CA THR A 233 15.40 -19.78 7.24
C THR A 233 14.16 -19.18 7.89
N ILE A 234 13.77 -17.97 7.45
CA ILE A 234 12.53 -17.32 7.92
C ILE A 234 11.31 -18.18 7.57
N ASN A 235 11.27 -18.74 6.36
CA ASN A 235 10.13 -19.52 5.88
C ASN A 235 9.84 -20.77 6.73
N GLU A 236 10.88 -21.42 7.28
CA GLU A 236 10.73 -22.54 8.22
C GLU A 236 10.04 -22.13 9.54
N MET A 237 10.08 -20.84 9.89
CA MET A 237 9.58 -20.29 11.15
C MET A 237 8.18 -19.68 11.03
N VAL A 238 7.73 -19.32 9.82
CA VAL A 238 6.45 -18.62 9.60
C VAL A 238 5.28 -19.44 10.14
N GLY A 239 4.58 -18.90 11.13
CA GLY A 239 3.39 -19.54 11.71
C GLY A 239 3.70 -20.71 12.67
N CYS A 240 4.96 -20.92 13.08
CA CYS A 240 5.35 -21.95 14.05
C CYS A 240 5.02 -21.55 15.50
N VAL A 241 3.73 -21.31 15.78
CA VAL A 241 3.23 -20.87 17.09
C VAL A 241 3.54 -21.86 18.23
N ASP A 242 3.85 -23.12 17.92
CA ASP A 242 4.29 -24.13 18.91
C ASP A 242 5.60 -23.77 19.64
N LYS A 243 6.39 -22.84 19.08
CA LYS A 243 7.61 -22.31 19.72
C LYS A 243 7.34 -21.19 20.71
N LEU A 244 6.10 -20.73 20.82
CA LEU A 244 5.68 -19.72 21.79
C LEU A 244 5.02 -20.40 22.97
N LYS A 245 5.39 -19.97 24.18
CA LYS A 245 4.74 -20.38 25.41
C LYS A 245 4.25 -19.14 26.15
N ILE A 246 2.98 -19.17 26.54
CA ILE A 246 2.40 -18.14 27.39
C ILE A 246 3.03 -18.30 28.77
N THR A 247 3.67 -17.23 29.23
CA THR A 247 4.02 -17.09 30.64
C THR A 247 2.94 -16.23 31.26
N THR A 248 2.27 -16.74 32.29
CA THR A 248 1.29 -15.94 33.05
C THR A 248 2.00 -14.66 33.51
N ALA A 249 1.46 -13.50 33.15
CA ALA A 249 2.07 -12.22 33.48
C ALA A 249 2.06 -12.00 35.00
N VAL A 250 3.16 -12.39 35.64
CA VAL A 250 3.67 -11.91 36.94
C VAL A 250 2.59 -11.67 37.99
N ASP A 251 1.89 -12.69 38.53
CA ASP A 251 0.95 -12.60 39.68
C ASP A 251 0.18 -11.27 39.83
N HIS A 252 -0.22 -10.65 38.71
CA HIS A 252 -0.73 -9.29 38.71
C HIS A 252 -2.24 -9.38 38.61
N TRP A 253 -2.95 -8.79 39.57
CA TRP A 253 -4.40 -8.94 39.67
C TRP A 253 -5.15 -8.51 38.39
N LYS A 254 -4.64 -7.54 37.64
CA LYS A 254 -5.21 -7.12 36.34
C LYS A 254 -5.01 -8.11 35.18
N ALA A 255 -4.08 -9.05 35.31
CA ALA A 255 -3.86 -10.10 34.31
C ALA A 255 -4.79 -11.31 34.52
N LYS A 256 -5.54 -11.35 35.64
CA LYS A 256 -6.49 -12.42 35.94
C LYS A 256 -7.57 -12.48 34.86
N GLY A 257 -7.68 -13.62 34.20
CA GLY A 257 -8.66 -13.86 33.13
C GLY A 257 -8.16 -13.57 31.72
N LEU A 258 -6.90 -13.12 31.55
CA LEU A 258 -6.32 -13.00 30.21
C LEU A 258 -6.01 -14.39 29.65
N ASP A 259 -6.65 -14.72 28.53
CA ASP A 259 -6.39 -15.95 27.77
C ASP A 259 -5.76 -15.61 26.41
N LEU A 260 -4.48 -15.96 26.26
CA LEU A 260 -3.74 -15.78 24.99
C LEU A 260 -3.72 -17.07 24.17
N THR A 261 -4.39 -18.14 24.61
CA THR A 261 -4.45 -19.41 23.87
C THR A 261 -4.91 -19.23 22.42
N PRO A 262 -5.94 -18.42 22.11
CA PRO A 262 -6.37 -18.22 20.72
C PRO A 262 -5.28 -17.66 19.78
N LEU A 263 -4.33 -16.89 20.31
CA LEU A 263 -3.21 -16.34 19.55
C LEU A 263 -2.23 -17.44 19.10
N LEU A 264 -2.09 -18.49 19.91
CA LEU A 264 -1.12 -19.56 19.69
C LEU A 264 -1.75 -20.84 19.11
N THR A 265 -3.01 -20.76 18.69
CA THR A 265 -3.70 -21.87 18.02
C THR A 265 -3.23 -21.97 16.58
N ALA A 266 -2.63 -23.10 16.22
CA ALA A 266 -2.34 -23.42 14.83
C ALA A 266 -3.65 -23.80 14.10
N PRO A 267 -3.87 -23.34 12.86
CA PRO A 267 -5.00 -23.78 12.04
C PRO A 267 -4.98 -25.29 11.81
N ASP A 268 -6.14 -25.94 11.96
CA ASP A 268 -6.32 -27.36 11.65
C ASP A 268 -6.59 -27.52 10.15
N VAL A 269 -5.50 -27.64 9.38
CA VAL A 269 -5.51 -27.81 7.93
C VAL A 269 -4.53 -28.89 7.51
N PRO A 270 -4.71 -29.52 6.34
CA PRO A 270 -3.74 -30.43 5.75
C PRO A 270 -2.33 -29.83 5.67
N VAL A 271 -1.30 -30.67 5.80
CA VAL A 271 0.12 -30.25 5.87
C VAL A 271 0.60 -29.58 4.58
N ASP A 272 -0.05 -29.84 3.45
CA ASP A 272 0.23 -29.26 2.14
C ASP A 272 -0.33 -27.84 1.97
N VAL A 273 -1.22 -27.36 2.86
CA VAL A 273 -1.70 -25.98 2.82
C VAL A 273 -0.53 -25.02 3.16
N PRO A 274 -0.15 -24.10 2.26
CA PRO A 274 0.98 -23.22 2.49
C PRO A 274 0.76 -22.27 3.67
N ARG A 275 1.79 -22.10 4.52
CA ARG A 275 1.78 -21.15 5.66
C ARG A 275 2.43 -19.81 5.35
N TYR A 276 3.11 -19.71 4.22
CA TYR A 276 3.76 -18.50 3.72
C TYR A 276 3.52 -18.38 2.21
N CYS A 277 3.88 -17.24 1.62
CA CYS A 277 3.65 -16.97 0.20
C CYS A 277 4.57 -17.82 -0.69
N VAL A 278 3.97 -18.67 -1.52
CA VAL A 278 4.66 -19.62 -2.42
C VAL A 278 4.38 -19.37 -3.90
N GLN A 279 3.36 -18.57 -4.22
CA GLN A 279 2.99 -18.24 -5.59
C GLN A 279 2.64 -16.76 -5.75
N LYS A 280 2.77 -16.27 -6.98
CA LYS A 280 2.35 -14.91 -7.34
C LYS A 280 0.86 -14.86 -7.63
N GLN A 281 0.27 -13.68 -7.48
CA GLN A 281 -1.10 -13.43 -7.93
C GLN A 281 -1.16 -13.39 -9.46
N ASP A 282 -2.24 -13.93 -10.02
CA ASP A 282 -2.66 -13.61 -11.39
C ASP A 282 -3.49 -12.33 -11.34
N HIS A 283 -3.06 -11.31 -12.07
CA HIS A 283 -3.68 -9.98 -12.09
C HIS A 283 -4.61 -9.79 -13.29
N GLY A 284 -4.82 -10.83 -14.12
CA GLY A 284 -5.72 -10.78 -15.27
C GLY A 284 -5.29 -9.82 -16.39
N LEU A 285 -3.98 -9.55 -16.50
CA LEU A 285 -3.44 -8.57 -17.45
C LEU A 285 -3.23 -9.12 -18.88
N ALA A 286 -3.37 -10.44 -19.10
CA ALA A 286 -3.08 -11.04 -20.39
C ALA A 286 -4.11 -10.64 -21.49
N ASP A 287 -5.38 -10.52 -21.11
CA ASP A 287 -6.49 -10.35 -22.06
C ASP A 287 -7.07 -8.93 -22.08
N ILE A 288 -6.37 -7.95 -21.52
CA ILE A 288 -6.83 -6.56 -21.48
C ILE A 288 -6.74 -5.92 -22.87
N LEU A 289 -7.69 -5.02 -23.16
CA LEU A 289 -7.74 -4.27 -24.42
C LEU A 289 -6.45 -3.49 -24.69
N ASP A 290 -5.81 -3.02 -23.61
CA ASP A 290 -4.58 -2.24 -23.67
C ASP A 290 -3.40 -2.96 -24.31
N ASN A 291 -3.34 -4.29 -24.25
CA ASN A 291 -2.28 -5.03 -24.94
C ASN A 291 -2.36 -4.80 -26.45
N LYS A 292 -3.58 -4.81 -27.01
CA LYS A 292 -3.84 -4.46 -28.41
C LYS A 292 -3.53 -2.98 -28.69
N LEU A 293 -3.86 -2.07 -27.77
CA LEU A 293 -3.54 -0.65 -27.95
C LEU A 293 -2.03 -0.41 -28.01
N VAL A 294 -1.26 -1.07 -27.14
CA VAL A 294 0.21 -0.99 -27.15
C VAL A 294 0.79 -1.49 -28.46
N GLU A 295 0.28 -2.60 -29.00
CA GLU A 295 0.71 -3.12 -30.31
C GLU A 295 0.40 -2.15 -31.44
N LEU A 296 -0.82 -1.62 -31.50
CA LEU A 296 -1.24 -0.68 -32.55
C LEU A 296 -0.53 0.67 -32.47
N CYS A 297 -0.15 1.10 -31.26
CA CYS A 297 0.53 2.36 -31.01
C CYS A 297 2.06 2.22 -30.94
N LYS A 298 2.64 1.08 -31.33
CA LYS A 298 4.09 0.82 -31.20
C LYS A 298 4.96 1.91 -31.81
N ILE A 299 4.59 2.43 -32.99
CA ILE A 299 5.36 3.50 -33.66
C ILE A 299 5.34 4.80 -32.85
N ALA A 300 4.20 5.15 -32.24
CA ALA A 300 4.11 6.31 -31.36
C ALA A 300 4.95 6.13 -30.09
N ILE A 301 4.96 4.92 -29.51
CA ILE A 301 5.73 4.60 -28.30
C ILE A 301 7.24 4.63 -28.57
N GLU A 302 7.70 4.13 -29.72
CA GLU A 302 9.13 4.00 -30.02
C GLU A 302 9.72 5.26 -30.69
N LYS A 303 8.93 5.97 -31.50
CA LYS A 303 9.41 7.06 -32.36
C LYS A 303 8.67 8.38 -32.17
N GLY A 304 7.59 8.42 -31.39
CA GLY A 304 6.77 9.62 -31.22
C GLY A 304 5.99 10.03 -32.48
N GLU A 305 5.76 9.10 -33.41
CA GLU A 305 4.96 9.38 -34.61
C GLU A 305 3.46 9.35 -34.29
N LYS A 306 2.67 10.09 -35.09
CA LYS A 306 1.23 10.20 -34.87
C LYS A 306 0.50 8.90 -35.22
N VAL A 307 -0.44 8.50 -34.37
CA VAL A 307 -1.31 7.33 -34.55
C VAL A 307 -2.76 7.75 -34.32
N THR A 308 -3.66 7.31 -35.19
CA THR A 308 -5.11 7.50 -35.04
C THR A 308 -5.83 6.16 -35.19
N LEU A 309 -6.74 5.85 -34.26
CA LEU A 309 -7.46 4.57 -34.20
C LEU A 309 -8.96 4.81 -33.96
N ASP A 310 -9.78 3.89 -34.47
CA ASP A 310 -11.23 3.81 -34.19
C ASP A 310 -11.56 2.36 -33.80
N LEU A 311 -12.08 2.16 -32.58
CA LEU A 311 -12.25 0.84 -31.97
C LEU A 311 -13.57 0.73 -31.19
N PRO A 312 -14.22 -0.45 -31.14
CA PRO A 312 -15.34 -0.67 -30.24
C PRO A 312 -14.87 -0.78 -28.78
N ILE A 313 -15.74 -0.44 -27.83
CA ILE A 313 -15.50 -0.65 -26.39
C ILE A 313 -16.74 -1.19 -25.68
N ARG A 314 -16.53 -2.03 -24.65
CA ARG A 314 -17.57 -2.63 -23.80
C ARG A 314 -17.23 -2.43 -22.34
N ASN A 315 -18.25 -2.52 -21.47
CA ASN A 315 -18.10 -2.27 -20.03
C ASN A 315 -17.12 -3.22 -19.32
N ILE A 316 -16.83 -4.37 -19.92
CA ILE A 316 -15.79 -5.31 -19.47
C ILE A 316 -14.36 -4.77 -19.71
N ASN A 317 -14.18 -3.79 -20.60
CA ASN A 317 -12.91 -3.15 -20.90
C ASN A 317 -12.63 -2.05 -19.88
N ARG A 318 -12.15 -2.49 -18.71
CA ARG A 318 -11.78 -1.63 -17.57
C ARG A 318 -10.38 -1.07 -17.75
N THR A 319 -10.13 0.11 -17.19
CA THR A 319 -8.79 0.72 -17.12
C THR A 319 -8.14 0.91 -18.50
N THR A 320 -8.97 1.17 -19.52
CA THR A 320 -8.51 1.32 -20.91
C THR A 320 -7.66 2.58 -21.06
N GLY A 321 -6.53 2.47 -21.73
CA GLY A 321 -5.53 3.52 -22.00
C GLY A 321 -4.39 3.57 -20.97
N THR A 322 -4.49 2.86 -19.85
CA THR A 322 -3.56 3.02 -18.72
C THR A 322 -2.23 2.29 -18.89
N VAL A 323 -2.18 1.10 -19.49
CA VAL A 323 -0.90 0.44 -19.81
C VAL A 323 -0.22 1.18 -20.95
N LEU A 324 -0.98 1.64 -21.94
CA LEU A 324 -0.45 2.51 -22.99
C LEU A 324 0.19 3.77 -22.36
N SER A 325 -0.53 4.43 -21.45
CA SER A 325 -0.02 5.55 -20.67
C SER A 325 1.27 5.20 -19.91
N SER A 326 1.31 4.03 -19.26
CA SER A 326 2.50 3.52 -18.56
C SER A 326 3.71 3.41 -19.48
N LYS A 327 3.53 2.91 -20.70
CA LYS A 327 4.61 2.80 -21.70
C LYS A 327 5.13 4.16 -22.14
N ILE A 328 4.23 5.12 -22.35
CA ILE A 328 4.61 6.51 -22.66
C ILE A 328 5.38 7.13 -21.50
N ALA A 329 4.86 7.05 -20.27
CA ALA A 329 5.53 7.58 -19.09
C ALA A 329 6.89 6.93 -18.81
N LYS A 330 7.05 5.63 -19.06
CA LYS A 330 8.35 4.92 -18.93
C LYS A 330 9.37 5.38 -19.97
N THR A 331 8.93 5.75 -21.16
CA THR A 331 9.81 6.09 -22.29
C THR A 331 10.15 7.58 -22.30
N TYR A 332 9.16 8.44 -22.08
CA TYR A 332 9.26 9.90 -22.25
C TYR A 332 9.16 10.66 -20.92
N GLY A 333 8.94 9.98 -19.80
CA GLY A 333 8.80 10.61 -18.50
C GLY A 333 7.55 11.51 -18.41
N PRO A 334 7.57 12.52 -17.51
CA PRO A 334 6.42 13.40 -17.27
C PRO A 334 6.09 14.33 -18.46
N ASP A 335 7.05 14.58 -19.35
CA ASP A 335 6.83 15.42 -20.53
C ASP A 335 5.94 14.75 -21.58
N GLY A 336 5.88 13.42 -21.56
CA GLY A 336 5.04 12.60 -22.43
C GLY A 336 5.35 12.81 -23.91
N LEU A 337 4.32 12.74 -24.74
CA LEU A 337 4.40 13.00 -26.17
C LEU A 337 3.83 14.39 -26.53
N PRO A 338 4.15 14.93 -27.72
CA PRO A 338 3.43 16.07 -28.26
C PRO A 338 1.91 15.83 -28.26
N GLU A 339 1.14 16.91 -28.16
CA GLU A 339 -0.31 16.84 -28.08
C GLU A 339 -0.92 16.10 -29.30
N ASP A 340 -1.92 15.25 -29.03
CA ASP A 340 -2.62 14.44 -30.04
C ASP A 340 -1.69 13.54 -30.88
N THR A 341 -0.56 13.11 -30.31
CA THR A 341 0.30 12.11 -30.97
C THR A 341 -0.43 10.77 -31.07
N ILE A 342 -1.13 10.36 -30.00
CA ILE A 342 -2.00 9.18 -30.06
C ILE A 342 -3.44 9.66 -29.88
N SER A 343 -4.28 9.45 -30.89
CA SER A 343 -5.70 9.78 -30.85
C SER A 343 -6.54 8.52 -31.09
N ILE A 344 -7.31 8.10 -30.09
CA ILE A 344 -8.11 6.88 -30.16
C ILE A 344 -9.56 7.23 -29.95
N LYS A 345 -10.38 6.97 -30.96
CA LYS A 345 -11.84 7.03 -30.85
C LYS A 345 -12.37 5.66 -30.46
N PHE A 346 -13.26 5.64 -29.48
CA PHE A 346 -14.02 4.48 -29.06
C PHE A 346 -15.51 4.69 -29.28
N SER A 347 -16.21 3.62 -29.62
CA SER A 347 -17.68 3.59 -29.68
C SER A 347 -18.24 2.47 -28.83
N GLY A 348 -19.14 2.81 -27.89
CA GLY A 348 -19.77 1.85 -26.99
C GLY A 348 -19.84 2.31 -25.53
N SER A 349 -19.77 1.38 -24.59
CA SER A 349 -19.86 1.66 -23.15
C SER A 349 -18.53 1.29 -22.49
N ALA A 350 -17.80 2.25 -21.93
CA ALA A 350 -16.50 2.00 -21.31
C ALA A 350 -16.64 1.45 -19.88
N GLY A 351 -15.76 0.52 -19.50
CA GLY A 351 -15.68 0.01 -18.13
C GLY A 351 -15.16 1.04 -17.14
N GLN A 352 -15.08 0.64 -15.86
CA GLN A 352 -14.52 1.49 -14.81
C GLN A 352 -13.09 1.94 -15.14
N SER A 353 -12.71 3.13 -14.66
CA SER A 353 -11.36 3.68 -14.78
C SER A 353 -10.91 3.96 -16.23
N PHE A 354 -11.83 4.28 -17.14
CA PHE A 354 -11.49 4.67 -18.51
C PHE A 354 -10.55 5.88 -18.53
N GLY A 355 -9.36 5.72 -19.14
CA GLY A 355 -8.33 6.75 -19.19
C GLY A 355 -7.70 7.06 -17.82
N ALA A 356 -7.66 6.11 -16.89
CA ALA A 356 -6.96 6.30 -15.62
C ALA A 356 -5.46 6.56 -15.86
N PHE A 357 -4.89 7.51 -15.13
CA PHE A 357 -3.48 7.93 -15.21
C PHE A 357 -3.00 8.28 -16.61
N LEU A 358 -3.87 8.79 -17.48
CA LEU A 358 -3.55 9.03 -18.89
C LEU A 358 -2.49 10.14 -19.05
N ALA A 359 -1.38 9.79 -19.71
CA ALA A 359 -0.23 10.65 -19.92
C ALA A 359 -0.46 11.66 -21.06
N LYS A 360 0.30 12.75 -21.00
CA LYS A 360 0.33 13.78 -22.05
C LYS A 360 0.66 13.21 -23.42
N GLY A 361 -0.08 13.68 -24.43
CA GLY A 361 0.03 13.28 -25.82
C GLY A 361 -0.90 12.14 -26.23
N ILE A 362 -1.65 11.56 -25.29
CA ILE A 362 -2.73 10.61 -25.55
C ILE A 362 -4.09 11.31 -25.44
N THR A 363 -4.93 11.12 -26.46
CA THR A 363 -6.29 11.63 -26.54
C THR A 363 -7.25 10.47 -26.75
N LEU A 364 -8.14 10.25 -25.78
CA LEU A 364 -9.18 9.24 -25.85
C LEU A 364 -10.53 9.94 -26.09
N THR A 365 -11.20 9.57 -27.17
CA THR A 365 -12.53 10.06 -27.51
C THR A 365 -13.52 8.92 -27.37
N LEU A 366 -14.62 9.11 -26.68
CA LEU A 366 -15.66 8.09 -26.45
C LEU A 366 -17.00 8.59 -26.95
N GLU A 367 -17.49 7.98 -28.01
CA GLU A 367 -18.86 8.12 -28.51
C GLU A 367 -19.74 7.06 -27.82
N GLY A 368 -20.49 7.46 -26.79
CA GLY A 368 -21.22 6.55 -25.92
C GLY A 368 -21.26 6.99 -24.47
N GLU A 369 -20.97 6.08 -23.56
CA GLU A 369 -21.02 6.28 -22.10
C GLU A 369 -19.84 5.59 -21.40
N SER A 370 -19.55 5.99 -20.16
CA SER A 370 -18.52 5.38 -19.32
C SER A 370 -19.08 5.07 -17.94
N ASN A 371 -18.61 3.98 -17.33
CA ASN A 371 -18.81 3.72 -15.90
C ASN A 371 -17.90 4.65 -15.06
N ASP A 372 -17.88 4.41 -13.75
CA ASP A 372 -17.17 5.22 -12.75
C ASP A 372 -15.67 5.42 -13.04
N TYR A 373 -15.12 6.46 -12.40
CA TYR A 373 -13.68 6.76 -12.36
C TYR A 373 -13.02 7.15 -13.69
N ILE A 374 -13.79 7.72 -14.62
CA ILE A 374 -13.23 8.33 -15.83
C ILE A 374 -12.11 9.33 -15.48
N GLY A 375 -10.95 9.18 -16.12
CA GLY A 375 -9.81 10.08 -15.90
C GLY A 375 -9.26 10.07 -14.46
N LYS A 376 -9.47 8.98 -13.70
CA LYS A 376 -8.89 8.81 -12.37
C LYS A 376 -7.38 9.07 -12.40
N GLY A 377 -6.93 10.06 -11.62
CA GLY A 377 -5.51 10.43 -11.57
C GLY A 377 -4.94 10.94 -12.90
N LEU A 378 -5.75 11.59 -13.74
CA LEU A 378 -5.35 12.13 -15.05
C LEU A 378 -3.99 12.86 -15.00
N SER A 379 -3.08 12.50 -15.91
CA SER A 379 -1.68 12.94 -15.90
C SER A 379 -1.29 13.65 -17.20
N GLY A 380 -2.16 14.56 -17.65
CA GLY A 380 -1.92 15.41 -18.82
C GLY A 380 -2.49 14.91 -20.15
N GLY A 381 -3.07 13.71 -20.19
CA GLY A 381 -3.84 13.23 -21.35
C GLY A 381 -5.19 13.96 -21.51
N LYS A 382 -5.85 13.75 -22.66
CA LYS A 382 -7.18 14.30 -22.96
C LYS A 382 -8.22 13.20 -23.06
N ILE A 383 -9.38 13.41 -22.44
CA ILE A 383 -10.52 12.51 -22.50
C ILE A 383 -11.75 13.32 -22.93
N ILE A 384 -12.43 12.85 -23.97
CA ILE A 384 -13.61 13.50 -24.56
C ILE A 384 -14.73 12.46 -24.60
N VAL A 385 -15.88 12.77 -24.01
CA VAL A 385 -17.06 11.87 -24.02
C VAL A 385 -18.26 12.61 -24.56
N PHE A 386 -19.00 12.00 -25.49
CA PHE A 386 -20.23 12.56 -26.05
C PHE A 386 -21.21 11.44 -26.46
N PRO A 387 -22.52 11.72 -26.49
CA PRO A 387 -23.52 10.71 -26.86
C PRO A 387 -23.40 10.31 -28.34
N PRO A 388 -23.78 9.08 -28.72
CA PRO A 388 -23.82 8.66 -30.11
C PRO A 388 -24.72 9.56 -30.96
N LYS A 389 -24.29 9.84 -32.20
CA LYS A 389 -24.98 10.78 -33.11
C LYS A 389 -26.45 10.43 -33.43
N ASN A 390 -26.86 9.18 -33.19
CA ASN A 390 -28.18 8.66 -33.54
C ASN A 390 -29.11 8.46 -32.32
N ILE A 391 -28.79 9.01 -31.15
CA ILE A 391 -29.73 9.04 -30.01
C ILE A 391 -30.55 10.32 -30.09
N LEU A 392 -31.71 10.23 -30.75
CA LEU A 392 -32.82 11.16 -30.67
C LEU A 392 -33.97 10.51 -29.91
#